data_AF-A0A832IA92-F1
#
_entry.id   AF-A0A832IA92-F1
#
_cell.length_a   1.000
_cell.length_b   1.000
_cell.length_c   1.000
_cell.angle_alpha   90.00
_cell.angle_beta   90.00
_cell.angle_gamma   90.00
#
_symmetry.space_group_name_H-M   'P 1'
#
loop_
_entity.id
_entity.type
_entity.pdbx_description
1 polymer ?
#
loop_
_entity_poly.entity_id
_entity_poly.type
_entity_poly.pdbx_seq_one_letter_code
_entity_poly.pdbx_strand_id
1 'polypeptide(L)'
;MTAGSLKLVTLIETHAEAIAEQWAKDVKKNARTPSYHNLSNETLTTMAVRFYDNFSQMFYTEKPAEISRPYFYQYAEEHFRHSIPLSEALYALILMRRHIWLYAEFQTIFISAVEQKQAVDSLVRTILMFDYAIIFITQRYEELLHGEVEKKMGRLRHIFAESTFSLFLRRQKYIIMPCLLILLMIITSYSHAVLKTDILFTHLYYIPIILSALWWKRVSIYLSIFLSLYLVISHLIFLSHIPIYVELVRCAIFIVISIVVTWLGRGLVAAEEILKRSLLKGER
;
A
#
# COMPACT_ATOMS: atom_id res chain seq x y z
N MET A 1 -40.84 -7.47 -12.19
CA MET A 1 -39.94 -8.64 -12.38
C MET A 1 -40.42 -9.44 -13.59
N THR A 2 -39.53 -10.00 -14.41
CA THR A 2 -39.92 -10.86 -15.55
C THR A 2 -40.09 -12.31 -15.07
N ALA A 3 -40.91 -13.13 -15.76
CA ALA A 3 -41.17 -14.52 -15.38
C ALA A 3 -39.89 -15.38 -15.29
N GLY A 4 -38.89 -15.12 -16.14
CA GLY A 4 -37.58 -15.77 -16.06
C GLY A 4 -36.83 -15.46 -14.77
N SER A 5 -36.80 -14.17 -14.39
CA SER A 5 -36.11 -13.75 -13.16
C SER A 5 -36.73 -14.38 -11.92
N LEU A 6 -38.05 -14.61 -11.92
CA LEU A 6 -38.73 -15.27 -10.83
C LEU A 6 -38.32 -16.75 -10.70
N LYS A 7 -38.22 -17.49 -11.81
CA LYS A 7 -37.77 -18.89 -11.79
C LYS A 7 -36.35 -19.05 -11.26
N LEU A 8 -35.44 -18.18 -11.69
CA LEU A 8 -34.05 -18.22 -11.21
C LEU A 8 -33.96 -17.89 -9.72
N VAL A 9 -34.71 -16.89 -9.26
CA VAL A 9 -34.76 -16.52 -7.85
C VAL A 9 -35.31 -17.65 -7.00
N THR A 10 -36.44 -18.25 -7.38
CA THR A 10 -37.01 -19.39 -6.65
C THR A 10 -36.05 -20.58 -6.61
N LEU A 11 -35.29 -20.83 -7.68
CA LEU A 11 -34.24 -21.85 -7.66
C LEU A 11 -33.17 -21.54 -6.61
N ILE A 12 -32.65 -20.31 -6.61
CA ILE A 12 -31.60 -19.89 -5.68
C ILE A 12 -32.12 -20.02 -4.24
N GLU A 13 -33.33 -19.52 -3.95
CA GLU A 13 -33.95 -19.58 -2.62
C GLU A 13 -34.19 -21.02 -2.15
N THR A 14 -34.57 -21.94 -3.05
CA THR A 14 -34.89 -23.33 -2.69
C THR A 14 -33.64 -24.21 -2.58
N HIS A 15 -32.58 -23.89 -3.34
CA HIS A 15 -31.40 -24.75 -3.48
C HIS A 15 -30.09 -24.08 -3.08
N ALA A 16 -30.14 -22.96 -2.35
CA ALA A 16 -28.96 -22.19 -1.93
C ALA A 16 -27.90 -23.09 -1.26
N GLU A 17 -28.32 -23.99 -0.39
CA GLU A 17 -27.43 -24.90 0.34
C GLU A 17 -26.71 -25.88 -0.59
N ALA A 18 -27.42 -26.54 -1.50
CA ALA A 18 -26.82 -27.46 -2.47
C ALA A 18 -25.83 -26.74 -3.42
N ILE A 19 -26.18 -25.53 -3.87
CA ILE A 19 -25.30 -24.71 -4.71
C ILE A 19 -24.06 -24.28 -3.91
N ALA A 20 -24.23 -23.87 -2.66
CA ALA A 20 -23.18 -23.45 -1.75
C ALA A 20 -22.20 -24.57 -1.42
N GLU A 21 -22.67 -25.79 -1.19
CA GLU A 21 -21.81 -26.95 -0.95
C GLU A 21 -20.91 -27.26 -2.15
N GLN A 22 -21.46 -27.19 -3.36
CA GLN A 22 -20.68 -27.43 -4.57
C GLN A 22 -19.65 -26.32 -4.79
N TRP A 23 -20.03 -25.07 -4.56
CA TRP A 23 -19.10 -23.94 -4.56
C TRP A 23 -17.98 -24.11 -3.53
N ALA A 24 -18.30 -24.51 -2.30
CA ALA A 24 -17.34 -24.70 -1.22
C ALA A 24 -16.29 -25.78 -1.57
N LYS A 25 -16.72 -26.88 -2.20
CA LYS A 25 -15.82 -27.94 -2.69
C LYS A 25 -14.86 -27.41 -3.76
N ASP A 26 -15.34 -26.55 -4.66
CA ASP A 26 -14.56 -26.03 -5.77
C ASP A 26 -13.54 -24.97 -5.32
N VAL A 27 -13.91 -24.01 -4.47
CA VAL A 27 -12.97 -22.99 -3.96
C VAL A 27 -11.85 -23.60 -3.11
N LYS A 28 -12.10 -24.72 -2.41
CA LYS A 28 -11.06 -25.41 -1.64
C LYS A 28 -10.05 -26.17 -2.49
N LYS A 29 -10.37 -26.49 -3.74
CA LYS A 29 -9.48 -27.22 -4.66
C LYS A 29 -8.88 -26.34 -5.73
N ASN A 30 -9.41 -25.14 -5.93
CA ASN A 30 -9.00 -24.27 -7.01
C ASN A 30 -7.67 -23.59 -6.68
N ALA A 31 -6.72 -23.65 -7.62
CA ALA A 31 -5.39 -23.04 -7.49
C ALA A 31 -5.42 -21.51 -7.40
N ARG A 32 -6.52 -20.86 -7.80
CA ARG A 32 -6.71 -19.41 -7.75
C ARG A 32 -7.34 -18.92 -6.44
N THR A 33 -7.66 -19.82 -5.51
CA THR A 33 -8.24 -19.49 -4.20
C THR A 33 -7.52 -20.20 -3.04
N PRO A 34 -6.18 -20.12 -2.94
CA PRO A 34 -5.41 -20.80 -1.89
C PRO A 34 -5.82 -20.40 -0.46
N SER A 35 -6.23 -19.16 -0.23
CA SER A 35 -6.65 -18.67 1.09
C SER A 35 -7.93 -19.36 1.60
N TYR A 36 -8.73 -19.94 0.69
CA TYR A 36 -9.95 -20.67 1.03
C TYR A 36 -9.69 -22.12 1.45
N HIS A 37 -8.52 -22.69 1.16
CA HIS A 37 -8.23 -24.12 1.39
C HIS A 37 -8.26 -24.49 2.88
N ASN A 38 -7.86 -23.54 3.74
CA ASN A 38 -7.78 -23.73 5.18
C ASN A 38 -9.10 -23.42 5.92
N LEU A 39 -10.12 -22.93 5.23
CA LEU A 39 -11.41 -22.63 5.83
C LEU A 39 -12.25 -23.90 5.99
N SER A 40 -13.06 -23.95 7.05
CA SER A 40 -13.99 -25.07 7.28
C SER A 40 -15.07 -25.07 6.20
N ASN A 41 -15.55 -26.26 5.82
CA ASN A 41 -16.62 -26.36 4.82
C ASN A 41 -17.90 -25.67 5.32
N GLU A 42 -18.21 -25.79 6.61
CA GLU A 42 -19.38 -25.16 7.22
C GLU A 42 -19.33 -23.63 7.12
N THR A 43 -18.16 -23.02 7.39
CA THR A 43 -17.95 -21.58 7.25
C THR A 43 -18.16 -21.13 5.80
N LEU A 44 -17.63 -21.89 4.84
CA LEU A 44 -17.77 -21.59 3.42
C LEU A 44 -19.23 -21.71 2.97
N THR A 45 -19.89 -22.82 3.27
CA THR A 45 -21.31 -23.02 2.91
C THR A 45 -22.17 -21.91 3.51
N THR A 46 -21.99 -21.58 4.80
CA THR A 46 -22.73 -20.48 5.46
C THR A 46 -22.49 -19.14 4.77
N MET A 47 -21.26 -18.85 4.36
CA MET A 47 -20.90 -17.64 3.64
C MET A 47 -21.60 -17.55 2.28
N ALA A 48 -21.62 -18.64 1.52
CA ALA A 48 -22.28 -18.69 0.21
C ALA A 48 -23.80 -18.65 0.30
N VAL A 49 -24.41 -19.38 1.25
CA VAL A 49 -25.87 -19.33 1.49
C VAL A 49 -26.30 -17.91 1.81
N ARG A 50 -25.65 -17.25 2.76
CA ARG A 50 -25.95 -15.85 3.10
C ARG A 50 -25.75 -14.90 1.92
N PHE A 51 -24.77 -15.17 1.05
CA PHE A 51 -24.61 -14.42 -0.20
C PHE A 51 -25.80 -14.62 -1.12
N TYR A 52 -26.24 -15.86 -1.33
CA TYR A 52 -27.38 -16.18 -2.18
C TYR A 52 -28.69 -15.58 -1.65
N ASP A 53 -28.91 -15.56 -0.34
CA ASP A 53 -30.08 -14.95 0.29
C ASP A 53 -30.13 -13.44 0.08
N ASN A 54 -29.00 -12.75 0.21
CA ASN A 54 -28.94 -11.30 -0.04
C ASN A 54 -29.01 -10.99 -1.55
N PHE A 55 -28.43 -11.87 -2.37
CA PHE A 55 -28.48 -11.75 -3.82
C PHE A 55 -29.90 -11.92 -4.36
N SER A 56 -30.69 -12.88 -3.86
CA SER A 56 -32.08 -13.07 -4.27
C SER A 56 -32.94 -11.84 -3.95
N GLN A 57 -32.70 -11.20 -2.80
CA GLN A 57 -33.40 -9.96 -2.41
C GLN A 57 -33.22 -8.81 -3.41
N MET A 58 -32.09 -8.76 -4.12
CA MET A 58 -31.82 -7.74 -5.14
C MET A 58 -32.82 -7.80 -6.31
N PHE A 59 -33.49 -8.92 -6.54
CA PHE A 59 -34.46 -9.06 -7.63
C PHE A 59 -35.80 -8.38 -7.36
N TYR A 60 -36.12 -8.15 -6.09
CA TYR A 60 -37.41 -7.60 -5.65
C TYR A 60 -37.42 -6.08 -5.50
N THR A 61 -36.27 -5.41 -5.65
CA THR A 61 -36.14 -3.96 -5.49
C THR A 61 -35.93 -3.22 -6.81
N GLU A 62 -36.40 -1.98 -6.87
CA GLU A 62 -36.13 -1.05 -7.99
C GLU A 62 -34.69 -0.51 -7.97
N LYS A 63 -34.04 -0.53 -6.79
CA LYS A 63 -32.69 0.01 -6.57
C LYS A 63 -31.75 -1.04 -5.97
N PRO A 64 -31.41 -2.11 -6.74
CA PRO A 64 -30.59 -3.23 -6.25
C PRO A 64 -29.22 -2.79 -5.74
N ALA A 65 -28.59 -1.81 -6.39
CA ALA A 65 -27.28 -1.31 -6.00
C ALA A 65 -27.28 -0.63 -4.62
N GLU A 66 -28.25 0.25 -4.34
CA GLU A 66 -28.31 1.00 -3.08
C GLU A 66 -28.56 0.07 -1.88
N ILE A 67 -29.48 -0.89 -2.01
CA ILE A 67 -29.86 -1.79 -0.91
C ILE A 67 -28.78 -2.83 -0.61
N SER A 68 -28.08 -3.32 -1.63
CA SER A 68 -27.07 -4.39 -1.46
C SER A 68 -25.70 -3.88 -1.01
N ARG A 69 -25.41 -2.58 -1.16
CA ARG A 69 -24.11 -1.99 -0.81
C ARG A 69 -23.67 -2.30 0.63
N PRO A 70 -24.48 -2.09 1.69
CA PRO A 70 -24.05 -2.38 3.06
C PRO A 70 -23.68 -3.85 3.25
N TYR A 71 -24.45 -4.76 2.63
CA TYR A 71 -24.19 -6.20 2.68
C TYR A 71 -22.84 -6.55 2.03
N PHE A 72 -22.60 -6.06 0.82
CA PHE A 72 -21.34 -6.34 0.11
C PHE A 72 -20.12 -5.72 0.79
N TYR A 73 -20.29 -4.58 1.47
CA TYR A 73 -19.24 -3.99 2.30
C TYR A 73 -18.92 -4.88 3.50
N GLN A 74 -19.93 -5.37 4.21
CA GLN A 74 -19.74 -6.31 5.31
C GLN A 74 -19.07 -7.62 4.83
N TYR A 75 -19.50 -8.15 3.68
CA TYR A 75 -18.90 -9.32 3.06
C TYR A 75 -17.40 -9.10 2.80
N ALA A 76 -17.02 -7.94 2.25
CA ALA A 76 -15.63 -7.57 2.01
C ALA A 76 -14.82 -7.47 3.31
N GLU A 77 -15.37 -6.84 4.35
CA GLU A 77 -14.72 -6.72 5.66
C GLU A 77 -14.45 -8.06 6.34
N GLU A 78 -15.40 -8.99 6.25
CA GLU A 78 -15.23 -10.35 6.76
C GLU A 78 -14.08 -11.05 6.04
N HIS A 79 -14.02 -10.99 4.72
CA HIS A 79 -12.94 -11.60 3.95
C HIS A 79 -11.58 -10.95 4.23
N PHE A 80 -11.55 -9.63 4.35
CA PHE A 80 -10.35 -8.88 4.70
C PHE A 80 -9.84 -9.29 6.09
N ARG A 81 -10.72 -9.47 7.08
CA ARG A 81 -10.37 -10.00 8.41
C ARG A 81 -9.79 -11.41 8.35
N HIS A 82 -10.27 -12.23 7.43
CA HIS A 82 -9.71 -13.56 7.16
C HIS A 82 -8.41 -13.52 6.33
N SER A 83 -7.87 -12.34 6.03
CA SER A 83 -6.66 -12.15 5.21
C SER A 83 -6.79 -12.76 3.81
N ILE A 84 -8.01 -12.83 3.27
CA ILE A 84 -8.25 -13.29 1.90
C ILE A 84 -7.89 -12.13 0.94
N PRO A 85 -7.01 -12.33 -0.04
CA PRO A 85 -6.71 -11.30 -1.03
C PRO A 85 -7.93 -10.96 -1.90
N LEU A 86 -8.06 -9.69 -2.30
CA LEU A 86 -9.13 -9.23 -3.19
C LEU A 86 -9.25 -10.09 -4.46
N SER A 87 -8.13 -10.45 -5.09
CA SER A 87 -8.11 -11.28 -6.29
C SER A 87 -8.78 -12.64 -6.08
N GLU A 88 -8.56 -13.27 -4.93
CA GLU A 88 -9.18 -14.55 -4.58
C GLU A 88 -10.66 -14.36 -4.25
N ALA A 89 -11.02 -13.31 -3.51
CA ALA A 89 -12.42 -13.00 -3.19
C ALA A 89 -13.26 -12.76 -4.45
N LEU A 90 -12.73 -11.99 -5.41
CA LEU A 90 -13.38 -11.77 -6.72
C LEU A 90 -13.47 -13.06 -7.54
N TYR A 91 -12.44 -13.90 -7.51
CA TYR A 91 -12.49 -15.18 -8.21
C TYR A 91 -13.52 -16.13 -7.59
N ALA A 92 -13.62 -16.16 -6.26
CA ALA A 92 -14.62 -16.93 -5.54
C ALA A 92 -16.06 -16.46 -5.87
N LEU A 93 -16.29 -15.15 -6.02
CA LEU A 93 -17.56 -14.59 -6.49
C LEU A 93 -17.89 -15.00 -7.93
N ILE A 94 -16.89 -15.00 -8.83
CA ILE A 94 -17.07 -15.49 -10.20
C ILE A 94 -17.50 -16.97 -10.20
N LEU A 95 -16.92 -17.78 -9.31
CA LEU A 95 -17.34 -19.17 -9.13
C LEU A 95 -18.76 -19.27 -8.58
N MET A 96 -19.14 -18.44 -7.60
CA MET A 96 -20.53 -18.41 -7.09
C MET A 96 -21.54 -18.17 -8.22
N ARG A 97 -21.27 -17.17 -9.08
CA ARG A 97 -22.09 -16.87 -10.27
C ARG A 97 -22.18 -18.07 -11.20
N ARG A 98 -21.06 -18.75 -11.44
CA ARG A 98 -21.00 -19.96 -12.29
C ARG A 98 -21.84 -21.09 -11.73
N HIS A 99 -21.82 -21.31 -10.42
CA HIS A 99 -22.59 -22.40 -9.79
C HIS A 99 -24.10 -22.15 -9.85
N ILE A 100 -24.57 -20.91 -9.71
CA ILE A 100 -25.98 -20.57 -9.96
C ILE A 100 -26.39 -21.01 -11.37
N TRP A 101 -25.57 -20.66 -12.38
CA TRP A 101 -25.91 -20.94 -13.78
C TRP A 101 -25.88 -22.43 -14.10
N LEU A 102 -24.81 -23.14 -13.71
CA LEU A 102 -24.69 -24.57 -13.94
C LEU A 102 -25.84 -25.33 -13.29
N TYR A 103 -26.21 -24.97 -12.06
CA TYR A 103 -27.31 -25.62 -11.36
C TYR A 103 -28.65 -25.38 -12.08
N ALA A 104 -28.90 -24.16 -12.56
CA ALA A 104 -30.11 -23.84 -13.33
C ALA A 104 -30.20 -24.59 -14.67
N GLU A 105 -29.05 -24.80 -15.34
CA GLU A 105 -28.94 -25.57 -16.57
C GLU A 105 -29.22 -27.07 -16.32
N PHE A 106 -28.66 -27.65 -15.26
CA PHE A 106 -28.88 -29.05 -14.88
C PHE A 106 -30.33 -29.37 -14.50
N GLN A 107 -31.04 -28.43 -13.86
CA GLN A 107 -32.46 -28.59 -13.51
C GLN A 107 -33.40 -28.43 -14.71
N THR A 108 -32.87 -28.23 -15.91
CA THR A 108 -33.63 -28.11 -17.17
C THR A 108 -34.77 -27.09 -17.09
N ILE A 109 -34.54 -25.94 -16.47
CA ILE A 109 -35.59 -24.95 -16.13
C ILE A 109 -36.12 -24.20 -17.36
N PHE A 110 -35.38 -24.24 -18.46
CA PHE A 110 -35.64 -23.47 -19.67
C PHE A 110 -35.64 -24.34 -20.93
N ILE A 111 -36.60 -25.26 -21.05
CA ILE A 111 -36.68 -26.23 -22.17
C ILE A 111 -37.36 -25.61 -23.40
N SER A 112 -38.37 -24.75 -23.22
CA SER A 112 -39.13 -24.18 -24.33
C SER A 112 -38.47 -22.93 -24.93
N ALA A 113 -38.76 -22.62 -26.20
CA ALA A 113 -38.20 -21.44 -26.88
C ALA A 113 -38.55 -20.09 -26.21
N VAL A 114 -39.73 -20.00 -25.58
CA VAL A 114 -40.14 -18.83 -24.79
C VAL A 114 -39.33 -18.73 -23.49
N GLU A 115 -39.07 -19.86 -22.85
CA GLU A 115 -38.23 -19.93 -21.65
C GLU A 115 -36.77 -19.63 -21.95
N GLN A 116 -36.27 -19.94 -23.15
CA GLN A 116 -34.91 -19.62 -23.55
C GLN A 116 -34.69 -18.10 -23.62
N LYS A 117 -35.67 -17.32 -24.12
CA LYS A 117 -35.62 -15.86 -24.07
C LYS A 117 -35.65 -15.34 -22.63
N GLN A 118 -36.49 -15.93 -21.78
CA GLN A 118 -36.55 -15.59 -20.36
C GLN A 118 -35.26 -15.93 -19.60
N ALA A 119 -34.54 -16.98 -20.01
CA ALA A 119 -33.24 -17.35 -19.47
C ALA A 119 -32.18 -16.27 -19.76
N VAL A 120 -32.19 -15.72 -20.98
CA VAL A 120 -31.30 -14.61 -21.37
C VAL A 120 -31.56 -13.36 -20.52
N ASP A 121 -32.82 -12.98 -20.30
CA ASP A 121 -33.15 -11.83 -19.44
C ASP A 121 -32.69 -12.04 -17.99
N SER A 122 -32.81 -13.27 -17.50
CA SER A 122 -32.38 -13.66 -16.15
C SER A 122 -30.86 -13.66 -16.00
N LEU A 123 -30.15 -14.10 -17.04
CA LEU A 123 -28.70 -14.03 -17.15
C LEU A 123 -28.19 -12.59 -17.08
N VAL A 124 -28.72 -11.71 -17.94
CA VAL A 124 -28.30 -10.31 -17.99
C VAL A 124 -28.51 -9.63 -16.63
N ARG A 125 -29.66 -9.86 -16.00
CA ARG A 125 -29.96 -9.33 -14.67
C ARG A 125 -29.01 -9.87 -13.59
N THR A 126 -28.71 -11.17 -13.63
CA THR A 126 -27.74 -11.82 -12.71
C THR A 126 -26.35 -11.22 -12.88
N ILE A 127 -25.87 -11.07 -14.11
CA ILE A 127 -24.58 -10.46 -14.41
C ILE A 127 -24.51 -9.06 -13.79
N LEU A 128 -25.52 -8.21 -14.05
CA LEU A 128 -25.58 -6.86 -13.50
C LEU A 128 -25.49 -6.83 -11.96
N MET A 129 -26.16 -7.75 -11.28
CA MET A 129 -26.14 -7.82 -9.81
C MET A 129 -24.79 -8.28 -9.26
N PHE A 130 -24.15 -9.24 -9.92
CA PHE A 130 -22.78 -9.64 -9.58
C PHE A 130 -21.77 -8.52 -9.88
N ASP A 131 -21.99 -7.73 -10.93
CA ASP A 131 -21.13 -6.58 -11.24
C ASP A 131 -21.23 -5.52 -10.14
N TYR A 132 -22.42 -5.26 -9.59
CA TYR A 132 -22.55 -4.42 -8.39
C TYR A 132 -21.79 -4.99 -7.19
N ALA A 133 -21.88 -6.30 -6.93
CA ALA A 133 -21.13 -6.94 -5.87
C ALA A 133 -19.61 -6.75 -6.05
N ILE A 134 -19.10 -6.94 -7.27
CA ILE A 134 -17.68 -6.76 -7.59
C ILE A 134 -17.23 -5.33 -7.32
N ILE A 135 -17.97 -4.33 -7.79
CA ILE A 135 -17.64 -2.92 -7.57
C ILE A 135 -17.62 -2.58 -6.08
N PHE A 136 -18.67 -2.95 -5.33
CA PHE A 136 -18.76 -2.60 -3.92
C PHE A 136 -17.72 -3.33 -3.06
N ILE A 137 -17.45 -4.60 -3.35
CA ILE A 137 -16.43 -5.36 -2.63
C ILE A 137 -15.05 -4.77 -2.93
N THR A 138 -14.75 -4.47 -4.19
CA THR A 138 -13.49 -3.84 -4.59
C THR A 138 -13.28 -2.51 -3.87
N GLN A 139 -14.26 -1.61 -3.92
CA GLN A 139 -14.21 -0.32 -3.21
C GLN A 139 -13.93 -0.52 -1.72
N ARG A 140 -14.64 -1.44 -1.07
CA ARG A 140 -14.45 -1.66 0.36
C ARG A 140 -13.06 -2.23 0.69
N TYR A 141 -12.54 -3.13 -0.15
CA TYR A 141 -11.17 -3.62 -0.01
C TYR A 141 -10.14 -2.50 -0.16
N GLU A 142 -10.33 -1.60 -1.12
CA GLU A 142 -9.45 -0.44 -1.32
C GLU A 142 -9.46 0.47 -0.09
N GLU A 143 -10.64 0.79 0.46
CA GLU A 143 -10.79 1.57 1.69
C GLU A 143 -10.05 0.92 2.88
N LEU A 144 -10.19 -0.41 3.06
CA LEU A 144 -9.55 -1.15 4.14
C LEU A 144 -8.03 -1.21 3.99
N LEU A 145 -7.53 -1.47 2.78
CA LEU A 145 -6.10 -1.47 2.46
C LEU A 145 -5.50 -0.09 2.70
N HIS A 146 -6.20 0.98 2.29
CA HIS A 146 -5.77 2.34 2.55
C HIS A 146 -5.66 2.64 4.05
N GLY A 147 -6.68 2.28 4.83
CA GLY A 147 -6.65 2.46 6.28
C GLY A 147 -5.48 1.72 6.95
N GLU A 148 -5.13 0.52 6.49
CA GLU A 148 -4.01 -0.24 7.02
C GLU A 148 -2.65 0.38 6.64
N VAL A 149 -2.50 0.83 5.39
CA VAL A 149 -1.30 1.52 4.90
C VAL A 149 -1.09 2.83 5.66
N GLU A 150 -2.13 3.65 5.83
CA GLU A 150 -2.06 4.90 6.57
C GLU A 150 -1.69 4.66 8.03
N LYS A 151 -2.27 3.63 8.67
CA LYS A 151 -1.93 3.26 10.05
C LYS A 151 -0.48 2.79 10.18
N LYS A 152 0.01 1.97 9.25
CA LYS A 152 1.41 1.51 9.22
C LYS A 152 2.37 2.67 8.97
N MET A 153 2.09 3.52 7.99
CA MET A 153 2.86 4.73 7.68
C MET A 153 2.85 5.72 8.85
N GLY A 154 1.70 5.92 9.48
CA GLY A 154 1.55 6.77 10.67
C GLY A 154 2.37 6.25 11.84
N ARG A 155 2.36 4.93 12.09
CA ARG A 155 3.21 4.28 13.11
C ARG A 155 4.70 4.43 12.79
N LEU A 156 5.11 4.20 11.54
CA LEU A 156 6.49 4.42 11.11
C LEU A 156 6.88 5.88 11.34
N ARG A 157 6.04 6.83 10.94
CA ARG A 157 6.27 8.25 11.18
C ARG A 157 6.41 8.54 12.67
N HIS A 158 5.57 7.96 13.53
CA HIS A 158 5.69 8.14 14.97
C HIS A 158 7.02 7.60 15.51
N ILE A 159 7.46 6.42 15.06
CA ILE A 159 8.76 5.85 15.44
C ILE A 159 9.93 6.75 14.97
N PHE A 160 9.88 7.26 13.75
CA PHE A 160 10.94 8.13 13.20
C PHE A 160 10.89 9.56 13.75
N ALA A 161 9.70 10.13 13.96
CA ALA A 161 9.49 11.50 14.42
C ALA A 161 9.58 11.64 15.95
N GLU A 162 9.18 10.61 16.72
CA GLU A 162 9.28 10.56 18.17
C GLU A 162 10.44 9.74 18.70
N SER A 163 11.44 9.40 17.88
CA SER A 163 12.72 9.04 18.49
C SER A 163 13.11 10.22 19.38
N THR A 164 13.13 10.01 20.70
CA THR A 164 13.44 11.05 21.70
C THR A 164 14.74 11.76 21.35
N PHE A 165 15.64 11.03 20.68
CA PHE A 165 16.83 11.52 20.00
C PHE A 165 16.57 12.57 18.92
N SER A 166 15.73 12.32 17.89
CA SER A 166 15.49 13.28 16.79
C SER A 166 14.77 14.57 17.26
N LEU A 167 13.89 14.49 18.25
CA LEU A 167 13.19 15.63 18.85
C LEU A 167 14.12 16.49 19.74
N PHE A 168 14.94 15.85 20.59
CA PHE A 168 16.00 16.51 21.38
C PHE A 168 17.02 17.21 20.47
N LEU A 169 17.51 16.49 19.46
CA LEU A 169 18.40 16.99 18.42
C LEU A 169 17.80 18.18 17.65
N ARG A 170 16.50 18.13 17.31
CA ARG A 170 15.82 19.20 16.57
C ARG A 170 15.63 20.47 17.40
N ARG A 171 15.44 20.36 18.72
CA ARG A 171 15.33 21.51 19.62
C ARG A 171 16.69 22.18 19.83
N GLN A 172 17.76 21.41 19.95
CA GLN A 172 19.13 21.89 20.16
C GLN A 172 19.94 22.05 18.87
N LYS A 173 19.30 22.00 17.69
CA LYS A 173 19.98 21.98 16.39
C LYS A 173 20.93 23.16 16.15
N TYR A 174 20.55 24.33 16.67
CA TYR A 174 21.35 25.56 16.54
C TYR A 174 22.58 25.58 17.46
N ILE A 175 22.65 24.70 18.46
CA ILE A 175 23.81 24.54 19.35
C ILE A 175 24.67 23.36 18.88
N ILE A 176 24.04 22.23 18.53
CA ILE A 176 24.73 21.00 18.14
C ILE A 176 25.52 21.20 16.85
N MET A 177 24.94 21.87 15.84
CA MET A 177 25.64 22.09 14.58
C MET A 177 26.94 22.89 14.70
N PRO A 178 26.93 24.11 15.26
CA PRO A 178 28.17 24.87 15.37
C PRO A 178 29.20 24.16 16.26
N CYS A 179 28.77 23.50 17.34
CA CYS A 179 29.66 22.71 18.18
C CYS A 179 30.36 21.58 17.40
N LEU A 180 29.60 20.81 16.61
CA LEU A 180 30.12 19.72 15.78
C LEU A 180 31.07 20.23 14.70
N LEU A 181 30.75 21.37 14.07
CA LEU A 181 31.61 21.99 13.05
C LEU A 181 32.91 22.53 13.64
N ILE A 182 32.84 23.24 14.76
CA ILE A 182 34.03 23.75 15.48
C ILE A 182 34.94 22.59 15.90
N LEU A 183 34.35 21.52 16.45
CA LEU A 183 35.09 20.31 16.82
C LEU A 183 35.83 19.72 15.61
N LEU A 184 35.16 19.58 14.47
CA LEU A 184 35.78 19.06 13.25
C LEU A 184 36.88 20.00 12.73
N MET A 185 36.68 21.32 12.77
CA MET A 185 37.70 22.29 12.37
C MET A 185 38.94 22.21 13.27
N ILE A 186 38.78 22.08 14.58
CA ILE A 186 39.89 21.89 15.53
C ILE A 186 40.65 20.59 15.22
N ILE A 187 39.95 19.48 15.03
CA ILE A 187 40.56 18.18 14.68
C ILE A 187 41.31 18.27 13.35
N THR A 188 40.75 18.95 12.35
CA THR A 188 41.39 19.19 11.04
C THR A 188 42.68 20.00 11.22
N SER A 189 42.63 21.10 11.96
CA SER A 189 43.77 21.98 12.19
C SER A 189 44.89 21.24 12.94
N TYR A 190 44.53 20.45 13.95
CA TYR A 190 45.49 19.67 14.74
C TYR A 190 46.18 18.58 13.91
N SER A 191 45.41 17.81 13.15
CA SER A 191 45.96 16.77 12.25
C SER A 191 46.90 17.36 11.19
N HIS A 192 46.53 18.52 10.63
CA HIS A 192 47.35 19.14 9.60
C HIS A 192 48.59 19.85 10.16
N ALA A 193 48.46 20.62 11.24
CA ALA A 193 49.56 21.41 11.78
C ALA A 193 50.56 20.58 12.59
N VAL A 194 50.09 19.60 13.37
CA VAL A 194 50.92 18.87 14.34
C VAL A 194 51.32 17.49 13.83
N LEU A 195 50.39 16.71 13.28
CA LEU A 195 50.68 15.35 12.81
C LEU A 195 51.28 15.31 11.40
N LYS A 196 51.06 16.34 10.56
CA LYS A 196 51.49 16.38 9.15
C LYS A 196 51.07 15.13 8.35
N THR A 197 49.90 14.59 8.67
CA THR A 197 49.34 13.40 8.01
C THR A 197 48.02 13.73 7.32
N ASP A 198 47.81 13.19 6.12
CA ASP A 198 46.54 13.24 5.37
C ASP A 198 45.45 12.29 5.91
N ILE A 199 45.74 11.54 6.97
CA ILE A 199 44.81 10.55 7.55
C ILE A 199 43.75 11.31 8.36
N LEU A 200 42.78 11.87 7.66
CA LEU A 200 41.56 12.39 8.26
C LEU A 200 40.53 11.28 8.37
N PHE A 201 39.75 11.32 9.44
CA PHE A 201 38.56 10.51 9.59
C PHE A 201 37.45 11.04 8.66
N THR A 202 37.57 10.76 7.36
CA THR A 202 36.66 11.22 6.29
C THR A 202 35.19 10.92 6.58
N HIS A 203 34.92 9.82 7.27
CA HIS A 203 33.59 9.43 7.68
C HIS A 203 32.95 10.36 8.73
N LEU A 204 33.75 11.06 9.56
CA LEU A 204 33.21 11.98 10.56
C LEU A 204 32.57 13.22 9.93
N TYR A 205 33.06 13.65 8.76
CA TYR A 205 32.49 14.79 8.02
C TYR A 205 31.11 14.47 7.42
N TYR A 206 30.76 13.20 7.25
CA TYR A 206 29.44 12.82 6.74
C TYR A 206 28.32 13.09 7.76
N ILE A 207 28.64 13.00 9.05
CA ILE A 207 27.67 13.20 10.14
C ILE A 207 27.02 14.60 10.08
N PRO A 208 27.76 15.73 10.12
CA PRO A 208 27.15 17.06 10.01
C PRO A 208 26.48 17.30 8.65
N ILE A 209 27.02 16.75 7.55
CA ILE A 209 26.43 16.90 6.21
C ILE A 209 25.05 16.24 6.15
N ILE A 210 24.93 14.99 6.61
CA ILE A 210 23.66 14.26 6.65
C ILE A 210 22.69 14.94 7.63
N LEU A 211 23.15 15.30 8.82
CA LEU A 211 22.32 15.90 9.85
C LEU A 211 21.77 17.28 9.42
N SER A 212 22.56 18.05 8.66
CA SER A 212 22.11 19.34 8.12
C SER A 212 21.08 19.17 6.99
N ALA A 213 21.20 18.10 6.20
CA ALA A 213 20.22 17.75 5.17
C ALA A 213 18.88 17.36 5.80
N LEU A 214 18.92 16.64 6.93
CA LEU A 214 17.74 16.29 7.70
C LEU A 214 17.06 17.51 8.34
N TRP A 215 17.82 18.46 8.91
CA TRP A 215 17.25 19.59 9.65
C TRP A 215 16.81 20.77 8.80
N TRP A 216 17.55 21.08 7.73
CA TRP A 216 17.33 22.29 6.93
C TRP A 216 17.29 22.04 5.41
N LYS A 217 17.23 20.78 4.97
CA LYS A 217 17.11 20.35 3.57
C LYS A 217 18.16 21.00 2.66
N ARG A 218 17.86 22.19 2.10
CA ARG A 218 18.72 22.93 1.17
C ARG A 218 20.01 23.46 1.79
N VAL A 219 20.04 23.66 3.12
CA VAL A 219 21.23 24.22 3.80
C VAL A 219 22.42 23.25 3.80
N SER A 220 22.17 21.94 3.65
CA SER A 220 23.25 20.94 3.63
C SER A 220 24.24 21.11 2.48
N ILE A 221 23.76 21.62 1.34
CA ILE A 221 24.58 21.85 0.15
C ILE A 221 25.60 22.96 0.46
N TYR A 222 25.13 24.08 1.01
CA TYR A 222 26.00 25.18 1.44
C TYR A 222 27.01 24.72 2.49
N LEU A 223 26.58 23.89 3.45
CA LEU A 223 27.47 23.37 4.49
C LEU A 223 28.56 22.46 3.91
N SER A 224 28.22 21.58 2.95
CA SER A 224 29.19 20.69 2.29
C SER A 224 30.25 21.47 1.50
N ILE A 225 29.87 22.57 0.85
CA ILE A 225 30.80 23.44 0.12
C ILE A 225 31.72 24.18 1.09
N PHE A 226 31.18 24.72 2.18
CA PHE A 226 31.96 25.39 3.22
C PHE A 226 33.02 24.46 3.83
N LEU A 227 32.61 23.24 4.21
CA LEU A 227 33.52 22.24 4.79
C LEU A 227 34.61 21.81 3.79
N SER A 228 34.24 21.69 2.51
CA SER A 228 35.18 21.38 1.43
C SER A 228 36.20 22.50 1.22
N LEU A 229 35.76 23.77 1.22
CA LEU A 229 36.65 24.92 1.07
C LEU A 229 37.61 25.02 2.25
N TYR A 230 37.13 24.84 3.48
CA TYR A 230 37.95 24.83 4.67
C TYR A 230 39.04 23.74 4.62
N LEU A 231 38.67 22.54 4.17
CA LEU A 231 39.59 21.40 4.03
C LEU A 231 40.73 21.72 3.06
N VAL A 232 40.40 22.27 1.89
CA VAL A 232 41.40 22.66 0.88
C VAL A 232 42.31 23.79 1.39
N ILE A 233 41.76 24.80 2.05
CA ILE A 233 42.55 25.89 2.64
C ILE A 233 43.52 25.36 3.71
N SER A 234 43.05 24.47 4.59
CA SER A 234 43.87 23.82 5.61
C SER A 234 45.02 23.02 4.97
N HIS A 235 44.74 22.26 3.91
CA HIS A 235 45.76 21.51 3.17
C HIS A 235 46.85 22.42 2.57
N LEU A 236 46.43 23.52 1.93
CA LEU A 236 47.35 24.45 1.27
C LEU A 236 48.31 25.13 2.27
N ILE A 237 47.82 25.48 3.46
CA ILE A 237 48.60 26.19 4.49
C ILE A 237 49.59 25.26 5.21
N PHE A 238 49.17 24.04 5.55
CA PHE A 238 49.93 23.18 6.46
C PHE A 238 50.61 21.99 5.78
N LEU A 239 50.09 21.52 4.65
CA LEU A 239 50.51 20.28 3.97
C LEU A 239 50.95 20.52 2.52
N SER A 240 51.60 21.65 2.23
CA SER A 240 52.06 21.99 0.87
C SER A 240 53.00 20.94 0.23
N HIS A 241 53.56 20.01 1.02
CA HIS A 241 54.42 18.91 0.55
C HIS A 241 53.67 17.62 0.20
N ILE A 242 52.39 17.50 0.54
CA ILE A 242 51.58 16.29 0.35
C ILE A 242 50.60 16.52 -0.81
N PRO A 243 50.39 15.52 -1.70
CA PRO A 243 49.65 15.75 -2.92
C PRO A 243 48.14 15.93 -2.69
N ILE A 244 47.58 17.01 -3.27
CA ILE A 244 46.21 17.49 -3.04
C ILE A 244 45.09 16.59 -3.58
N TYR A 245 45.40 15.55 -4.39
CA TYR A 245 44.38 14.75 -5.07
C TYR A 245 43.43 14.02 -4.10
N VAL A 246 43.93 13.63 -2.92
CA VAL A 246 43.12 12.93 -1.91
C VAL A 246 42.02 13.85 -1.35
N GLU A 247 42.34 15.11 -1.07
CA GLU A 247 41.39 16.09 -0.55
C GLU A 247 40.36 16.51 -1.60
N LEU A 248 40.75 16.62 -2.87
CA LEU A 248 39.81 16.90 -3.96
C LEU A 248 38.74 15.80 -4.11
N VAL A 249 39.13 14.52 -3.98
CA VAL A 249 38.18 13.40 -3.99
C VAL A 249 37.22 13.48 -2.80
N ARG A 250 37.69 13.85 -1.61
CA ARG A 250 36.83 14.02 -0.42
C ARG A 250 35.83 15.16 -0.58
N CYS A 251 36.26 16.31 -1.11
CA CYS A 251 35.37 17.43 -1.43
C CYS A 251 34.27 17.01 -2.42
N ALA A 252 34.63 16.26 -3.46
CA ALA A 252 33.65 15.72 -4.42
C ALA A 252 32.64 14.81 -3.73
N ILE A 253 33.09 13.90 -2.85
CA ILE A 253 32.22 13.00 -2.09
C ILE A 253 31.27 13.77 -1.16
N PHE A 254 31.73 14.81 -0.47
CA PHE A 254 30.89 15.64 0.41
C PHE A 254 29.70 16.27 -0.35
N ILE A 255 29.97 16.80 -1.54
CA ILE A 255 28.94 17.42 -2.40
C ILE A 255 27.97 16.35 -2.89
N VAL A 256 28.47 15.20 -3.36
CA VAL A 256 27.62 14.08 -3.83
C VAL A 256 26.68 13.61 -2.72
N ILE A 257 27.20 13.38 -1.50
CA ILE A 257 26.38 12.96 -0.36
C ILE A 257 25.30 13.99 -0.05
N SER A 258 25.64 15.28 0.00
CA SER A 258 24.66 16.33 0.26
C SER A 258 23.54 16.36 -0.77
N ILE A 259 23.87 16.21 -2.06
CA ILE A 259 22.88 16.17 -3.15
C ILE A 259 21.97 14.95 -3.01
N VAL A 260 22.55 13.75 -2.86
CA VAL A 260 21.79 12.49 -2.77
C VAL A 260 20.84 12.52 -1.57
N VAL A 261 21.32 12.91 -0.40
CA VAL A 261 20.50 12.95 0.83
C VAL A 261 19.40 14.01 0.71
N THR A 262 19.69 15.17 0.11
CA THR A 262 18.68 16.21 -0.15
C THR A 262 17.63 15.74 -1.15
N TRP A 263 18.02 15.01 -2.19
CA TRP A 263 17.11 14.45 -3.19
C TRP A 263 16.20 13.38 -2.58
N LEU A 264 16.78 12.44 -1.81
CA LEU A 264 16.03 11.40 -1.10
C LEU A 264 14.98 12.01 -0.15
N GLY A 265 15.36 13.04 0.60
CA GLY A 265 14.47 13.75 1.50
C GLY A 265 13.31 14.48 0.78
N ARG A 266 13.51 14.91 -0.48
CA ARG A 266 12.42 15.47 -1.31
C ARG A 266 11.55 14.38 -1.93
N GLY A 267 12.17 13.29 -2.39
CA GLY A 267 11.48 12.13 -2.97
C GLY A 267 10.50 11.50 -1.99
N LEU A 268 10.87 11.37 -0.72
CA LEU A 268 9.99 10.85 0.33
C LEU A 268 8.72 11.72 0.50
N VAL A 269 8.90 13.04 0.55
CA VAL A 269 7.79 13.99 0.69
C VAL A 269 6.89 13.99 -0.55
N ALA A 270 7.49 13.94 -1.75
CA ALA A 270 6.75 13.86 -3.00
C ALA A 270 5.95 12.54 -3.10
N ALA A 271 6.53 11.42 -2.69
CA ALA A 271 5.83 10.13 -2.65
C ALA A 271 4.64 10.16 -1.67
N GLU A 272 4.80 10.78 -0.50
CA GLU A 272 3.71 10.97 0.46
C GLU A 272 2.59 11.84 -0.12
N GLU A 273 2.92 12.94 -0.81
CA GLU A 273 1.93 13.79 -1.47
C GLU A 273 1.22 13.08 -2.62
N ILE A 274 1.95 12.31 -3.43
CA ILE A 274 1.37 11.53 -4.54
C ILE A 274 0.40 10.50 -3.97
N LEU A 275 0.78 9.78 -2.90
CA LEU A 275 -0.09 8.84 -2.22
C LEU A 275 -1.34 9.54 -1.69
N LYS A 276 -1.21 10.67 -0.98
CA LYS A 276 -2.37 11.45 -0.51
C LYS A 276 -3.27 11.95 -1.65
N ARG A 277 -2.69 12.34 -2.78
CA ARG A 277 -3.46 12.79 -3.96
C ARG A 277 -4.15 11.65 -4.71
N SER A 278 -3.53 10.47 -4.79
CA SER A 278 -4.21 9.29 -5.35
C SER A 278 -5.35 8.84 -4.44
N LEU A 279 -5.20 8.96 -3.12
CA LEU A 279 -6.26 8.70 -2.15
C LEU A 279 -7.48 9.63 -2.35
N LEU A 280 -7.26 10.95 -2.49
CA LEU A 280 -8.34 11.93 -2.70
C LEU A 280 -9.00 11.87 -4.08
N LYS A 281 -8.37 11.23 -5.07
CA LYS A 281 -8.97 11.02 -6.40
C LYS A 281 -9.83 9.76 -6.47
N GLY A 282 -9.61 8.78 -5.58
CA GLY A 282 -10.43 7.57 -5.51
C GLY A 282 -11.77 7.76 -4.79
N GLU A 283 -11.94 8.85 -4.02
CA GLU A 283 -13.18 9.18 -3.32
C GLU A 283 -14.20 10.00 -4.15
N ARG A 284 -13.93 10.28 -5.44
CA ARG A 284 -14.81 11.07 -6.32
C ARG A 284 -15.40 10.26 -7.46
#